data_AF-A0A969NEA8-F1
#
_entry.id   AF-A0A969NEA8-F1
#
_cell.length_a   1.000
_cell.length_b   1.000
_cell.length_c   1.000
_cell.angle_alpha   90.00
_cell.angle_beta   90.00
_cell.angle_gamma   90.00
#
_symmetry.space_group_name_H-M   'P 1'
#
loop_
_entity.id
_entity.type
_entity.pdbx_description
1 polymer ?
#
loop_
_entity_poly.entity_id
_entity_poly.type
_entity_poly.pdbx_seq_one_letter_code
_entity_poly.pdbx_strand_id
1 'polypeptide(L)'
;RGEDYNFETENDAIKGSYNAGHNFRLGTEIRLAPLYLRGGVSYYGSPYSKSLSDKSAIKGYSFGIGLKSENAYVDVAFNHSFYDKDYQLYQYDIGADDVETAKLSLTEDYINFTIGFKF
;
A
#
# COMPACT_ATOMS: atom_id res chain seq x y z
N ARG A 1 -42.68 -7.25 7.70
CA ARG A 1 -42.16 -5.98 8.24
C ARG A 1 -40.86 -6.36 8.92
N GLY A 2 -39.71 -6.00 8.34
CA GLY A 2 -38.43 -6.26 8.98
C GLY A 2 -38.30 -5.31 10.16
N GLU A 3 -37.92 -5.84 11.31
CA GLU A 3 -37.55 -5.06 12.49
C GLU A 3 -36.48 -4.04 12.08
N ASP A 4 -36.62 -2.78 12.52
CA ASP A 4 -35.62 -1.72 12.31
C ASP A 4 -34.31 -2.13 13.00
N TYR A 5 -33.44 -2.85 12.28
CA TYR A 5 -32.12 -3.20 12.76
C TYR A 5 -31.29 -1.92 12.88
N ASN A 6 -31.04 -1.48 14.12
CA ASN A 6 -30.24 -0.31 14.38
C ASN A 6 -28.76 -0.68 14.40
N PHE A 7 -28.01 -0.23 13.38
CA PHE A 7 -26.59 -0.50 13.19
C PHE A 7 -25.66 0.31 14.12
N GLU A 8 -26.18 0.93 15.19
CA GLU A 8 -25.39 1.75 16.11
C GLU A 8 -24.19 0.98 16.71
N THR A 9 -24.40 -0.26 17.12
CA THR A 9 -23.33 -1.10 17.72
C THR A 9 -22.23 -1.43 16.72
N GLU A 10 -22.60 -1.81 15.51
CA GLU A 10 -21.66 -2.11 14.43
C GLU A 10 -20.91 -0.86 13.99
N ASN A 11 -21.61 0.27 13.89
CA ASN A 11 -21.03 1.55 13.51
C ASN A 11 -19.98 2.02 14.53
N ASP A 12 -20.23 1.81 15.83
CA ASP A 12 -19.27 2.15 16.87
C ASP A 12 -18.11 1.15 16.94
N ALA A 13 -18.35 -0.14 16.67
CA ALA A 13 -17.28 -1.12 16.51
C ALA A 13 -16.36 -0.79 15.32
N ILE A 14 -16.93 -0.34 14.19
CA ILE A 14 -16.18 0.13 13.02
C ILE A 14 -15.35 1.37 13.37
N LYS A 15 -15.92 2.38 14.04
CA LYS A 15 -15.18 3.58 14.48
C LYS A 15 -14.07 3.24 15.49
N GLY A 16 -14.27 2.24 16.35
CA GLY A 16 -13.26 1.80 17.30
C GLY A 16 -12.11 1.02 16.65
N SER A 17 -12.39 0.32 15.55
CA SER A 17 -11.45 -0.57 14.86
C SER A 17 -10.62 0.13 13.77
N TYR A 18 -11.16 1.18 13.16
CA TYR A 18 -10.54 1.86 12.03
C TYR A 18 -10.27 3.34 12.30
N ASN A 19 -9.11 3.80 11.84
CA ASN A 19 -8.74 5.21 11.79
C ASN A 19 -8.68 5.68 10.33
N ALA A 20 -8.69 6.99 10.13
CA ALA A 20 -8.43 7.57 8.82
C ALA A 20 -7.04 7.15 8.31
N GLY A 21 -7.00 6.44 7.18
CA GLY A 21 -5.75 6.09 6.50
C GLY A 21 -5.21 7.28 5.71
N HIS A 22 -3.94 7.64 5.94
CA HIS A 22 -3.27 8.73 5.23
C HIS A 22 -2.23 8.18 4.26
N ASN A 23 -2.34 8.54 2.98
CA ASN A 23 -1.42 8.10 1.93
C ASN A 23 -0.67 9.31 1.36
N PHE A 24 0.65 9.28 1.40
CA PHE A 24 1.54 10.32 0.90
C PHE A 24 2.42 9.76 -0.20
N ARG A 25 2.55 10.52 -1.30
CA ARG A 25 3.44 10.20 -2.42
C ARG A 25 4.15 11.46 -2.84
N LEU A 26 5.45 11.38 -3.03
CA LEU A 26 6.28 12.47 -3.52
C LEU A 26 7.20 11.94 -4.61
N GLY A 27 7.31 12.65 -5.73
CA GLY A 27 8.18 12.23 -6.82
C GLY A 27 8.61 13.37 -7.71
N THR A 28 9.65 13.10 -8.49
CA THR A 28 10.25 14.00 -9.46
C THR A 28 10.23 13.35 -10.84
N GLU A 29 9.93 14.15 -11.86
CA GLU A 29 10.07 13.75 -13.26
C GLU A 29 11.04 14.72 -13.95
N ILE A 30 12.05 14.15 -14.63
CA ILE A 30 13.05 14.88 -15.39
C ILE A 30 12.94 14.44 -16.85
N ARG A 31 12.79 15.41 -17.75
CA ARG A 31 12.62 15.18 -19.18
C ARG A 31 13.83 15.70 -19.96
N LEU A 32 14.59 14.78 -20.52
CA LEU A 32 15.82 15.01 -21.30
C LEU A 32 15.62 14.40 -22.70
N ALA A 33 14.55 14.83 -23.39
CA ALA A 33 14.05 14.20 -24.62
C ALA A 33 15.19 13.68 -25.54
N PRO A 34 15.18 12.39 -25.94
CA PRO A 34 14.08 11.42 -25.84
C PRO A 34 13.95 10.68 -24.50
N LEU A 35 14.82 10.97 -23.53
CA LEU A 35 14.89 10.29 -22.24
C LEU A 35 13.95 10.92 -21.19
N TYR A 36 13.29 10.07 -20.41
CA TYR A 36 12.43 10.44 -19.29
C TYR A 36 12.91 9.67 -18.06
N LEU A 37 13.16 10.39 -16.98
CA LEU A 37 13.56 9.81 -15.70
C LEU A 37 12.50 10.17 -14.66
N ARG A 38 12.07 9.18 -13.88
CA ARG A 38 11.10 9.33 -12.80
C ARG A 38 11.68 8.73 -11.53
N GLY A 39 11.51 9.42 -10.42
CA GLY A 39 11.88 8.92 -9.11
C GLY A 39 10.82 9.32 -8.10
N GLY A 40 10.53 8.46 -7.12
CA GLY A 40 9.52 8.76 -6.12
C GLY A 40 9.66 7.96 -4.84
N VAL A 41 9.01 8.46 -3.80
CA VAL A 41 8.80 7.80 -2.52
C VAL A 41 7.31 7.79 -2.19
N SER A 42 6.88 6.73 -1.51
CA SER A 42 5.49 6.53 -1.11
C SER A 42 5.41 6.04 0.32
N TYR A 43 4.36 6.50 1.01
CA TYR A 43 4.02 6.11 2.36
C TYR A 43 2.50 5.92 2.41
N TYR A 44 2.06 4.73 2.76
CA TYR A 44 0.65 4.39 2.95
C TYR A 44 0.43 4.07 4.42
N GLY A 45 -0.28 4.94 5.12
CA GLY A 45 -0.62 4.73 6.53
C GLY A 45 -1.60 3.57 6.69
N SER A 46 -1.47 2.84 7.80
CA SER A 46 -2.44 1.79 8.15
C SER A 46 -3.77 2.43 8.59
N PRO A 47 -4.92 1.98 8.05
CA PRO A 47 -6.23 2.41 8.50
C PRO A 47 -6.69 1.70 9.78
N TYR A 48 -5.88 0.81 10.37
CA TYR A 48 -6.26 0.07 11.57
C TYR A 48 -5.91 0.84 12.86
N SER A 49 -6.84 0.83 13.83
CA SER A 49 -6.63 1.42 15.15
C SER A 49 -5.73 0.53 16.02
N LYS A 50 -5.14 1.09 17.10
CA LYS A 50 -4.09 0.47 17.95
C LYS A 50 -4.41 -0.95 18.47
N SER A 51 -5.66 -1.38 18.42
CA SER A 51 -6.12 -2.69 18.92
C SER A 51 -6.01 -3.82 17.91
N LEU A 52 -5.79 -3.54 16.62
CA LEU A 52 -5.65 -4.55 15.58
C LEU A 52 -4.18 -4.77 15.23
N SER A 53 -3.82 -6.03 15.04
CA SER A 53 -2.45 -6.52 14.85
C SER A 53 -1.75 -5.92 13.61
N ASP A 54 -2.49 -5.49 12.58
CA ASP A 54 -1.93 -4.95 11.32
C ASP A 54 -1.61 -3.44 11.39
N LYS A 55 -0.54 -3.09 12.10
CA LYS A 55 -0.14 -1.69 12.38
C LYS A 55 0.76 -1.04 11.34
N SER A 56 1.19 -1.76 10.32
CA SER A 56 2.34 -1.31 9.55
C SER A 56 1.96 -0.46 8.35
N ALA A 57 2.49 0.76 8.35
CA ALA A 57 2.46 1.59 7.17
C ALA A 57 3.35 0.99 6.07
N ILE A 58 2.84 0.95 4.84
CA ILE A 58 3.62 0.50 3.69
C ILE A 58 4.48 1.66 3.22
N LYS A 59 5.79 1.42 3.12
CA LYS A 59 6.75 2.39 2.61
C LYS A 59 7.30 1.87 1.30
N GLY A 60 7.64 2.77 0.39
CA GLY A 60 8.26 2.35 -0.85
C GLY A 60 8.96 3.47 -1.58
N TYR A 61 9.84 3.09 -2.49
CA TYR A 61 10.47 3.98 -3.45
C TYR A 61 10.32 3.42 -4.86
N SER A 62 10.28 4.31 -5.83
CA SER A 62 10.11 3.98 -7.23
C SER A 62 11.11 4.71 -8.11
N PHE A 63 11.55 4.04 -9.15
CA PHE A 63 12.45 4.57 -10.17
C PHE A 63 11.92 4.17 -11.54
N GLY A 64 11.99 5.07 -12.51
CA GLY A 64 11.51 4.82 -13.85
C GLY A 64 12.40 5.47 -14.89
N ILE A 65 12.59 4.77 -16.00
CA ILE A 65 13.29 5.27 -17.18
C ILE A 65 12.43 4.99 -18.41
N GLY A 66 12.28 5.99 -19.26
CA GLY A 66 11.50 5.88 -20.49
C GLY A 66 12.22 6.52 -21.67
N LEU A 67 12.11 5.89 -22.82
CA LEU A 67 12.55 6.41 -24.10
C LEU A 67 11.33 6.64 -24.98
N LYS A 68 11.18 7.86 -25.48
CA LYS A 68 10.07 8.23 -26.37
C LYS A 68 10.59 8.76 -27.69
N SER A 69 10.28 8.03 -28.74
CA SER A 69 10.45 8.43 -30.15
C SER A 69 9.11 8.87 -30.72
N GLU A 70 9.10 9.37 -31.96
CA GLU A 70 7.89 9.88 -32.61
C GLU A 70 6.86 8.77 -32.88
N ASN A 71 7.33 7.59 -33.28
CA ASN A 71 6.50 6.43 -33.64
C ASN A 71 6.44 5.33 -32.59
N ALA A 72 7.27 5.38 -31.54
CA ALA A 72 7.34 4.33 -30.53
C ALA A 72 7.77 4.88 -29.16
N TYR A 73 7.35 4.21 -28.10
CA TYR A 73 7.82 4.47 -26.75
C TYR A 73 8.13 3.18 -26.02
N VAL A 74 9.10 3.24 -25.12
CA VAL A 74 9.50 2.17 -24.22
C VAL A 74 9.64 2.76 -22.83
N ASP A 75 9.08 2.11 -21.82
CA ASP A 75 9.29 2.48 -20.43
C ASP A 75 9.59 1.26 -19.56
N VAL A 76 10.41 1.50 -18.54
CA VAL A 76 10.78 0.55 -17.50
C VAL A 76 10.57 1.24 -16.16
N ALA A 77 9.86 0.59 -15.25
CA ALA A 77 9.63 1.10 -13.91
C ALA A 77 9.94 0.04 -12.85
N PHE A 78 10.77 0.38 -11.89
CA PHE A 78 11.09 -0.40 -10.71
C PHE A 78 10.37 0.20 -9.50
N ASN A 79 9.69 -0.63 -8.73
CA ASN A 79 9.05 -0.25 -7.48
C ASN A 79 9.49 -1.22 -6.39
N HIS A 80 9.93 -0.67 -5.27
CA HIS A 80 10.29 -1.42 -4.08
C HIS A 80 9.39 -0.97 -2.94
N SER A 81 8.68 -1.90 -2.34
CA SER A 81 7.80 -1.66 -1.20
C SER A 81 8.18 -2.58 -0.04
N PHE A 82 8.13 -2.05 1.17
CA PHE A 82 8.41 -2.81 2.37
C PHE A 82 7.46 -2.42 3.49
N TYR A 83 7.04 -3.43 4.25
CA TYR A 83 6.12 -3.29 5.35
C TYR A 83 6.25 -4.47 6.31
N ASP A 84 6.02 -4.21 7.59
CA ASP A 84 5.93 -5.27 8.57
C ASP A 84 4.48 -5.77 8.66
N LYS A 85 4.23 -6.97 9.15
CA LYS A 85 2.89 -7.50 9.33
C LYS A 85 2.88 -8.40 10.55
N ASP A 86 2.04 -8.11 11.53
CA ASP A 86 1.86 -8.99 12.67
C ASP A 86 0.70 -9.94 12.35
N TYR A 87 1.03 -11.15 11.89
CA TYR A 87 0.05 -12.14 11.49
C TYR A 87 -0.40 -13.00 12.69
N GLN A 88 -1.71 -13.12 12.87
CA GLN A 88 -2.35 -13.99 13.85
C GLN A 88 -3.10 -15.11 13.11
N LEU A 89 -2.86 -16.37 13.48
CA LEU A 89 -3.46 -17.53 12.83
C LEU A 89 -4.92 -17.77 13.27
N TYR A 90 -5.24 -17.44 14.52
CA TYR A 90 -6.59 -17.57 15.11
C TYR A 90 -6.90 -16.36 15.99
N GLN A 91 -8.11 -15.82 15.87
CA GLN A 91 -8.66 -14.83 16.80
C GLN A 91 -9.23 -15.60 18.00
N TYR A 92 -8.57 -15.52 19.16
CA TYR A 92 -9.08 -16.14 20.38
C TYR A 92 -9.98 -15.14 21.12
N ASP A 93 -11.20 -15.54 21.43
CA ASP A 93 -12.11 -14.70 22.21
C ASP A 93 -11.84 -14.90 23.71
N ILE A 94 -11.68 -13.79 24.42
CA ILE A 94 -11.68 -13.62 25.89
C ILE A 94 -10.52 -14.31 26.67
N GLY A 95 -9.51 -13.50 27.06
CA GLY A 95 -8.76 -13.71 28.31
C GLY A 95 -7.37 -14.35 28.26
N ALA A 96 -6.74 -14.51 27.09
CA ALA A 96 -5.35 -14.96 27.00
C ALA A 96 -4.42 -13.76 26.76
N ASP A 97 -3.68 -13.37 27.80
CA ASP A 97 -2.84 -12.17 27.86
C ASP A 97 -1.61 -12.16 26.94
N ASP A 98 -1.34 -13.19 26.12
CA ASP A 98 -0.26 -13.16 25.15
C ASP A 98 -0.56 -14.14 23.99
N VAL A 99 -1.24 -13.64 22.95
CA VAL A 99 -1.40 -14.40 21.70
C VAL A 99 -0.12 -14.27 20.89
N GLU A 100 0.54 -15.40 20.60
CA GLU A 100 1.80 -15.46 19.88
C GLU A 100 1.61 -14.99 18.42
N THR A 101 1.92 -13.72 18.15
CA THR A 101 1.91 -13.11 16.81
C THR A 101 3.20 -13.39 16.07
N ALA A 102 3.10 -13.87 14.82
CA ALA A 102 4.25 -13.94 13.93
C ALA A 102 4.52 -12.56 13.32
N LYS A 103 5.69 -11.98 13.64
CA LYS A 103 6.15 -10.74 12.99
C LYS A 103 6.78 -11.06 11.65
N LEU A 104 6.14 -10.64 10.58
CA LEU A 104 6.62 -10.80 9.20
C LEU A 104 7.17 -9.46 8.72
N SER A 105 8.40 -9.43 8.23
CA SER A 105 8.91 -8.30 7.47
C SER A 105 8.85 -8.66 5.99
N LEU A 106 7.98 -7.97 5.26
CA LEU A 106 7.68 -8.22 3.86
C LEU A 106 8.33 -7.15 3.00
N THR A 107 8.95 -7.62 1.92
CA THR A 107 9.57 -6.80 0.89
C THR A 107 9.07 -7.27 -0.46
N GLU A 108 8.59 -6.33 -1.25
CA GLU A 108 8.01 -6.56 -2.57
C GLU A 108 8.73 -5.71 -3.62
N ASP A 109 9.27 -6.39 -4.63
CA ASP A 109 9.99 -5.80 -5.74
C ASP A 109 9.23 -6.05 -7.05
N TYR A 110 8.85 -4.97 -7.73
CA TYR A 110 8.15 -5.04 -9.01
C TYR A 110 8.94 -4.30 -10.10
N ILE A 111 9.25 -5.02 -11.18
CA ILE A 111 9.77 -4.45 -12.43
C ILE A 111 8.66 -4.52 -13.47
N ASN A 112 8.28 -3.35 -13.99
CA ASN A 112 7.29 -3.21 -15.05
C ASN A 112 7.98 -2.73 -16.32
N PHE A 113 7.54 -3.27 -17.45
CA PHE A 113 8.06 -2.95 -18.76
C PHE A 113 6.92 -2.74 -19.75
N THR A 114 6.97 -1.66 -20.50
CA THR A 114 5.94 -1.30 -21.48
C THR A 114 6.59 -0.90 -22.80
N ILE A 115 5.99 -1.33 -23.91
CA ILE A 115 6.29 -0.87 -25.26
C ILE A 115 4.98 -0.43 -25.91
N GLY A 116 4.99 0.66 -26.65
CA GLY A 116 3.88 1.02 -27.53
C GLY A 116 4.32 1.67 -28.82
N PHE A 117 3.48 1.52 -29.84
CA PHE A 117 3.69 2.04 -31.20
C PHE A 117 2.57 3.01 -31.54
N LYS A 118 2.91 4.13 -32.18
CA LYS A 118 1.95 5.08 -32.76
C LYS A 118 1.87 4.83 -34.26
N PHE A 119 0.67 4.49 -34.72
CA PHE A 119 0.30 4.31 -36.13
C PHE A 119 -0.71 5.39 -36.55
#